data_AF-A0A1W9VPH5-F1
#
_entry.id   AF-A0A1W9VPH5-F1
#
_cell.length_a   1.000
_cell.length_b   1.000
_cell.length_c   1.000
_cell.angle_alpha   90.00
_cell.angle_beta   90.00
_cell.angle_gamma   90.00
#
_symmetry.space_group_name_H-M   'P 1'
#
loop_
_entity.id
_entity.type
_entity.pdbx_description
1 polymer ?
#
loop_
_entity_poly.entity_id
_entity_poly.type
_entity_poly.pdbx_seq_one_letter_code
_entity_poly.pdbx_strand_id
1 'polypeptide(L)'
;MIISDRPLSEVVPLEITNQGEIVSQYEKESIKDLGLLKMDILGSRSLTVIKKTLEMLKKNNININLSKIPLDDKATFSVLQKGKTLGVFQLESSGMSSLLRRLSPSYLVDLIAALSLYRPGPLDSGMTEHYLKRKRGEEEIDCLHPKLKPILKDTYGVILYQEQVMQVVSVFAGLSLGEADLPLYSGSPAF
;
A
#
# COMPACT_ATOMS: atom_id res chain seq x y z
N MET A 1 -3.16 -17.04 -13.89
CA MET A 1 -2.41 -17.92 -14.80
C MET A 1 -1.66 -18.95 -13.97
N ILE A 2 -1.65 -20.21 -14.41
CA ILE A 2 -0.96 -21.31 -13.74
C ILE A 2 0.15 -21.80 -14.68
N ILE A 3 1.34 -21.99 -14.13
CA ILE A 3 2.53 -22.49 -14.83
C ILE A 3 2.98 -23.76 -14.11
N SER A 4 3.27 -24.78 -14.89
CA SER A 4 3.74 -26.09 -14.43
C SER A 4 4.96 -26.49 -15.26
N ASP A 5 5.88 -27.24 -14.66
CA ASP A 5 7.06 -27.83 -15.30
C ASP A 5 6.71 -29.06 -16.17
N ARG A 6 5.53 -29.64 -15.95
CA ARG A 6 4.92 -30.76 -16.69
C ARG A 6 3.52 -30.40 -17.21
N PRO A 7 2.96 -31.14 -18.19
CA PRO A 7 1.64 -30.85 -18.75
C PRO A 7 0.55 -30.68 -17.69
N LEU A 8 -0.22 -29.59 -17.76
CA LEU A 8 -1.21 -29.25 -16.72
C LEU A 8 -2.29 -30.32 -16.54
N SER A 9 -2.65 -31.04 -17.60
CA SER A 9 -3.62 -32.14 -17.57
C SER A 9 -3.18 -33.34 -16.72
N GLU A 10 -1.88 -33.48 -16.42
CA GLU A 10 -1.35 -34.53 -15.55
C GLU A 10 -1.38 -34.15 -14.07
N VAL A 11 -1.56 -32.86 -13.76
CA VAL A 11 -1.45 -32.31 -12.40
C VAL A 11 -2.78 -31.79 -11.88
N VAL A 12 -3.59 -31.21 -12.77
CA VAL A 12 -4.88 -30.62 -12.41
C VAL A 12 -5.94 -30.94 -13.46
N PRO A 13 -7.18 -31.21 -13.05
CA PRO A 13 -8.30 -31.31 -13.98
C PRO A 13 -8.51 -29.96 -14.67
N LEU A 14 -8.69 -30.01 -15.99
CA LEU A 14 -8.88 -28.85 -16.85
C LEU A 14 -10.29 -28.87 -17.45
N GLU A 15 -10.82 -27.69 -17.71
CA GLU A 15 -12.09 -27.47 -18.40
C GLU A 15 -11.87 -26.43 -19.52
N ILE A 16 -12.61 -26.59 -20.61
CA ILE A 16 -12.69 -25.58 -21.66
C ILE A 16 -13.98 -24.79 -21.44
N THR A 17 -13.85 -23.49 -21.18
CA THR A 17 -15.02 -22.63 -20.98
C THR A 17 -15.79 -22.45 -22.28
N ASN A 18 -17.03 -21.95 -22.19
CA ASN A 18 -17.84 -21.60 -23.38
C ASN A 18 -17.17 -20.56 -24.30
N GLN A 19 -16.16 -19.85 -23.81
CA GLN A 19 -15.38 -18.87 -24.57
C GLN A 19 -14.11 -19.47 -25.20
N GLY A 20 -13.90 -20.79 -25.05
CA GLY A 20 -12.74 -21.51 -25.57
C GLY A 20 -11.49 -21.39 -24.71
N GLU A 21 -11.59 -20.86 -23.49
CA GLU A 21 -10.45 -20.69 -22.59
C GLU A 21 -10.22 -21.98 -21.80
N ILE A 22 -8.95 -22.35 -21.60
CA ILE A 22 -8.58 -23.49 -20.77
C ILE A 22 -8.42 -22.99 -19.33
N VAL A 23 -9.22 -23.53 -18.42
CA VAL A 23 -9.20 -23.20 -17.00
C VAL A 23 -8.99 -24.45 -16.15
N SER A 24 -8.42 -24.28 -14.97
CA SER A 24 -8.39 -25.37 -13.99
C SER A 24 -9.75 -25.47 -13.30
N GLN A 25 -10.21 -26.69 -13.03
CA GLN A 25 -11.41 -26.94 -12.24
C GLN A 25 -11.16 -26.75 -10.73
N TYR A 26 -9.91 -26.65 -10.30
CA TYR A 26 -9.58 -26.38 -8.90
C TYR A 26 -9.60 -24.89 -8.58
N GLU A 27 -10.05 -24.60 -7.37
CA GLU A 27 -10.00 -23.27 -6.81
C GLU A 27 -8.56 -22.83 -6.57
N LYS A 28 -8.38 -21.51 -6.49
CA LYS A 28 -7.10 -20.83 -6.38
C LYS A 28 -6.21 -21.38 -5.25
N GLU A 29 -6.83 -21.72 -4.12
CA GLU A 29 -6.11 -22.09 -2.90
C GLU A 29 -5.55 -23.51 -3.03
N SER A 30 -6.33 -24.42 -3.60
CA SER A 30 -5.90 -25.79 -3.91
C SER A 30 -4.74 -25.83 -4.91
N ILE A 31 -4.70 -24.92 -5.89
CA ILE A 31 -3.58 -24.81 -6.84
C ILE A 31 -2.28 -24.43 -6.13
N LYS A 32 -2.36 -23.57 -5.13
CA LYS A 32 -1.20 -23.15 -4.34
C LYS A 32 -0.65 -24.32 -3.50
N ASP A 33 -1.53 -25.10 -2.91
CA ASP A 33 -1.16 -26.27 -2.09
C ASP A 33 -0.50 -27.38 -2.92
N LEU A 34 -0.83 -27.47 -4.21
CA LEU A 34 -0.19 -28.38 -5.17
C LEU A 34 1.23 -27.94 -5.59
N GLY A 35 1.72 -26.80 -5.09
CA GLY A 35 3.05 -26.28 -5.41
C GLY A 35 3.18 -25.71 -6.83
N LEU A 36 2.06 -25.47 -7.51
CA LEU A 36 2.07 -24.92 -8.85
C LEU A 36 2.36 -23.42 -8.83
N LEU A 37 3.16 -22.97 -9.81
CA LEU A 37 3.47 -21.55 -9.95
C LEU A 37 2.24 -20.81 -10.46
N LYS A 38 1.75 -19.88 -9.66
CA LYS A 38 0.63 -19.02 -10.03
C LYS A 38 1.12 -17.59 -10.26
N MET A 39 0.74 -17.03 -11.41
CA MET A 39 0.90 -15.60 -11.71
C MET A 39 -0.46 -14.95 -11.84
N ASP A 40 -0.69 -13.89 -11.06
CA ASP A 40 -1.88 -13.06 -11.16
C ASP A 40 -1.64 -11.91 -12.14
N ILE A 41 -2.47 -11.84 -13.18
CA ILE A 41 -2.48 -10.74 -14.14
C ILE A 41 -3.63 -9.83 -13.74
N LEU A 42 -3.31 -8.69 -13.15
CA LEU A 42 -4.28 -7.71 -12.69
C LEU A 42 -4.40 -6.57 -13.70
N GLY A 43 -5.61 -6.36 -14.23
CA GLY A 43 -5.89 -5.22 -15.09
C GLY A 43 -5.95 -3.92 -14.27
N SER A 44 -4.96 -3.03 -14.44
CA SER A 44 -4.99 -1.70 -13.82
C SER A 44 -5.50 -0.64 -14.80
N ARG A 45 -6.68 -0.09 -14.50
CA ARG A 45 -7.24 1.06 -15.23
C ARG A 45 -6.33 2.28 -15.11
N SER A 46 -5.74 2.50 -13.94
CA SER A 46 -4.83 3.63 -13.69
C SER A 46 -3.57 3.56 -14.54
N LEU A 47 -2.97 2.39 -14.72
CA LEU A 47 -1.85 2.21 -15.65
C LEU A 47 -2.26 2.48 -17.10
N THR A 48 -3.47 2.07 -17.48
CA THR A 48 -4.02 2.36 -18.81
C THR A 48 -4.19 3.87 -19.03
N VAL A 49 -4.70 4.60 -18.03
CA VAL A 49 -4.85 6.06 -18.08
C VAL A 49 -3.48 6.73 -18.21
N ILE A 50 -2.51 6.36 -17.37
CA ILE A 50 -1.14 6.89 -17.44
C ILE A 50 -0.54 6.67 -18.82
N LYS A 51 -0.67 5.45 -19.38
CA LYS A 51 -0.16 5.13 -20.72
C LYS A 51 -0.77 6.04 -21.79
N LYS A 52 -2.10 6.20 -21.81
CA LYS A 52 -2.80 7.08 -22.77
C LYS A 52 -2.37 8.54 -22.62
N THR A 53 -2.19 9.02 -21.40
CA THR A 53 -1.69 10.37 -21.14
C THR A 53 -0.29 10.58 -21.71
N LEU A 54 0.62 9.62 -21.52
CA LEU A 54 1.97 9.69 -22.11
C LEU A 54 1.95 9.66 -23.64
N GLU A 55 1.10 8.84 -24.25
CA GLU A 55 0.93 8.80 -25.71
C GLU A 55 0.42 10.15 -26.27
N MET A 56 -0.53 10.79 -25.57
CA MET A 56 -1.04 12.12 -25.94
C MET A 56 0.02 13.21 -25.79
N LEU A 57 0.81 13.19 -24.71
CA LEU A 57 1.91 14.13 -24.50
C LEU A 57 2.99 13.98 -25.58
N LYS A 58 3.30 12.74 -25.96
CA LYS A 58 4.27 12.44 -27.03
C LYS A 58 3.84 13.02 -28.38
N LYS A 59 2.53 13.01 -28.69
CA LYS A 59 1.99 13.67 -29.90
C LYS A 59 2.20 15.18 -29.89
N ASN A 60 2.33 15.79 -28.71
CA ASN A 60 2.64 17.21 -28.53
C ASN A 60 4.15 17.48 -28.34
N ASN A 61 5.02 16.53 -28.74
CA ASN A 61 6.48 16.60 -28.56
C ASN A 61 6.95 16.72 -27.10
N ILE A 62 6.10 16.33 -26.13
CA ILE A 62 6.46 16.28 -24.71
C ILE A 62 6.77 14.83 -24.36
N ASN A 63 8.03 14.53 -24.04
CA ASN A 63 8.46 13.19 -23.66
C ASN A 63 8.76 13.14 -22.16
N ILE A 64 7.94 12.40 -21.39
CA ILE A 64 8.10 12.26 -19.94
C ILE A 64 8.68 10.88 -19.63
N ASN A 65 9.74 10.86 -18.82
CA ASN A 65 10.27 9.64 -18.23
C ASN A 65 9.73 9.50 -16.80
N LEU A 66 8.81 8.55 -16.58
CA LEU A 66 8.17 8.32 -15.28
C LEU A 66 9.18 8.09 -14.14
N SER A 67 10.25 7.34 -14.41
CA SER A 67 11.31 7.03 -13.45
C SER A 67 12.16 8.23 -13.01
N LYS A 68 12.01 9.39 -13.68
CA LYS A 68 12.74 10.63 -13.35
C LYS A 68 11.86 11.70 -12.72
N ILE A 69 10.59 11.40 -12.43
CA ILE A 69 9.68 12.36 -11.80
C ILE A 69 10.11 12.57 -10.34
N PRO A 70 10.30 13.83 -9.87
CA PRO A 70 10.64 14.11 -8.48
C PRO A 70 9.52 13.72 -7.53
N LEU A 71 9.87 13.22 -6.35
CA LEU A 71 8.92 12.74 -5.33
C LEU A 71 8.47 13.84 -4.35
N ASP A 72 8.95 15.07 -4.56
CA ASP A 72 8.75 16.26 -3.73
C ASP A 72 8.21 17.46 -4.55
N ASP A 73 7.55 17.20 -5.69
CA ASP A 73 7.01 18.25 -6.56
C ASP A 73 5.96 19.12 -5.86
N LYS A 74 6.31 20.38 -5.61
CA LYS A 74 5.46 21.34 -4.88
C LYS A 74 4.12 21.58 -5.55
N ALA A 75 4.07 21.57 -6.89
CA ALA A 75 2.82 21.78 -7.61
C ALA A 75 1.83 20.64 -7.36
N THR A 76 2.31 19.40 -7.41
CA THR A 76 1.56 18.19 -7.08
C THR A 76 1.05 18.25 -5.65
N PHE A 77 1.91 18.51 -4.66
CA PHE A 77 1.47 18.60 -3.26
C PHE A 77 0.49 19.74 -3.01
N SER A 78 0.60 20.89 -3.68
CA SER A 78 -0.40 21.97 -3.55
C SER A 78 -1.80 21.54 -4.00
N VAL A 79 -1.92 20.71 -5.03
CA VAL A 79 -3.20 20.15 -5.49
C VAL A 79 -3.76 19.17 -4.45
N LEU A 80 -2.91 18.30 -3.90
CA LEU A 80 -3.27 17.31 -2.88
C LEU A 80 -3.70 17.97 -1.56
N GLN A 81 -2.98 19.01 -1.12
CA GLN A 81 -3.31 19.81 0.07
C GLN A 81 -4.68 20.51 -0.05
N LYS A 82 -5.10 20.85 -1.27
CA LYS A 82 -6.45 21.40 -1.55
C LYS A 82 -7.53 20.32 -1.62
N GLY A 83 -7.17 19.03 -1.50
CA GLY A 83 -8.09 17.90 -1.64
C GLY A 83 -8.61 17.69 -3.05
N LYS A 84 -7.94 18.24 -4.08
CA LYS A 84 -8.34 18.11 -5.48
C LYS A 84 -7.84 16.78 -6.07
N THR A 85 -8.43 15.68 -5.62
CA THR A 85 -7.94 14.31 -5.89
C THR A 85 -8.81 13.48 -6.82
N LEU A 86 -9.79 14.10 -7.49
CA LEU A 86 -10.60 13.42 -8.48
C LEU A 86 -9.73 12.91 -9.64
N GLY A 87 -9.79 11.61 -9.93
CA GLY A 87 -8.95 10.96 -10.95
C GLY A 87 -7.53 10.61 -10.49
N VAL A 88 -7.22 10.81 -9.20
CA VAL A 88 -5.93 10.43 -8.61
C VAL A 88 -6.08 9.07 -7.93
N PHE A 89 -5.41 8.05 -8.47
CA PHE A 89 -5.51 6.67 -8.00
C PHE A 89 -5.40 6.56 -6.47
N GLN A 90 -6.31 5.78 -5.86
CA GLN A 90 -6.48 5.58 -4.41
C GLN A 90 -6.91 6.80 -3.59
N LEU A 91 -6.86 8.03 -4.13
CA LEU A 91 -7.10 9.26 -3.37
C LEU A 91 -8.45 9.92 -3.66
N GLU A 92 -9.31 9.29 -4.45
CA GLU A 92 -10.52 9.90 -5.02
C GLU A 92 -11.69 10.04 -4.03
N SER A 93 -11.71 9.26 -2.95
CA SER A 93 -12.84 9.26 -2.02
C SER A 93 -12.96 10.59 -1.28
N SER A 94 -14.19 10.98 -0.94
CA SER A 94 -14.47 12.24 -0.23
C SER A 94 -13.79 12.29 1.13
N GLY A 95 -13.77 11.19 1.87
CA GLY A 95 -13.08 11.09 3.16
C GLY A 95 -11.56 11.18 3.01
N MET A 96 -10.97 10.54 1.98
CA MET A 96 -9.53 10.66 1.72
C MET A 96 -9.16 12.09 1.32
N SER A 97 -9.93 12.73 0.43
CA SER A 97 -9.76 14.14 0.09
C SER A 97 -9.82 15.04 1.32
N SER A 98 -10.74 14.77 2.26
CA SER A 98 -10.82 15.48 3.53
C SER A 98 -9.60 15.25 4.42
N LEU A 99 -9.16 13.99 4.54
CA LEU A 99 -7.95 13.63 5.28
C LEU A 99 -6.72 14.37 4.74
N LEU A 100 -6.54 14.41 3.41
CA LEU A 100 -5.41 15.09 2.78
C LEU A 100 -5.40 16.60 3.05
N ARG A 101 -6.56 17.26 3.07
CA ARG A 101 -6.65 18.68 3.47
C ARG A 101 -6.19 18.91 4.91
N ARG A 102 -6.57 18.01 5.82
CA ARG A 102 -6.22 18.09 7.25
C ARG A 102 -4.75 17.73 7.50
N LEU A 103 -4.25 16.75 6.75
CA LEU A 103 -2.88 16.24 6.83
C LEU A 103 -1.86 17.19 6.20
N SER A 104 -2.27 17.95 5.18
CA SER A 104 -1.44 18.84 4.40
C SER A 104 -0.11 18.18 3.95
N PRO A 105 -0.16 17.16 3.07
CA PRO A 105 1.02 16.41 2.68
C PRO A 105 2.03 17.30 1.96
N SER A 106 3.32 17.11 2.26
CA SER A 106 4.43 17.85 1.61
C SER A 106 5.45 16.94 0.94
N TYR A 107 5.45 15.64 1.29
CA TYR A 107 6.36 14.64 0.75
C TYR A 107 5.63 13.32 0.50
N LEU A 108 6.22 12.43 -0.30
CA LEU A 108 5.63 11.12 -0.61
C LEU A 108 5.30 10.30 0.66
N VAL A 109 6.16 10.39 1.69
CA VAL A 109 5.96 9.70 2.98
C VAL A 109 4.63 10.09 3.63
N ASP A 110 4.16 11.33 3.47
CA ASP A 110 2.85 11.74 3.97
C ASP A 110 1.69 11.05 3.23
N LEU A 111 1.84 10.75 1.94
CA LEU A 111 0.82 10.02 1.18
C LEU A 111 0.77 8.55 1.60
N ILE A 112 1.93 7.96 1.89
CA ILE A 112 2.01 6.61 2.46
C ILE A 112 1.29 6.59 3.81
N ALA A 113 1.56 7.56 4.68
CA ALA A 113 0.86 7.70 5.96
C ALA A 113 -0.65 7.91 5.79
N ALA A 114 -1.09 8.74 4.83
CA ALA A 114 -2.51 8.96 4.55
C ALA A 114 -3.23 7.66 4.17
N LEU A 115 -2.61 6.84 3.31
CA LEU A 115 -3.15 5.55 2.90
C LEU A 115 -3.21 4.54 4.05
N SER A 116 -2.23 4.57 4.97
CA SER A 116 -2.27 3.73 6.18
C SER A 116 -3.35 4.19 7.17
N LEU A 117 -3.50 5.50 7.36
CA LEU A 117 -4.48 6.09 8.27
C LEU A 117 -5.92 5.95 7.77
N TYR A 118 -6.14 5.94 6.46
CA TYR A 118 -7.48 5.81 5.86
C TYR A 118 -7.92 4.35 5.76
N ARG A 119 -7.86 3.64 6.89
CA ARG A 119 -8.35 2.27 7.07
C ARG A 119 -9.29 2.22 8.29
N PRO A 120 -10.23 1.26 8.35
CA PRO A 120 -11.19 1.19 9.45
C PRO A 120 -10.55 1.22 10.84
N GLY A 121 -9.51 0.41 11.09
CA GLY A 121 -8.86 0.35 12.40
C GLY A 121 -8.28 1.70 12.89
N PRO A 122 -7.40 2.36 12.14
CA PRO A 122 -6.85 3.68 12.51
C PRO A 122 -7.88 4.82 12.55
N LEU A 123 -9.00 4.72 11.82
CA LEU A 123 -10.09 5.70 11.87
C LEU A 123 -10.92 5.55 13.14
N ASP A 124 -11.26 4.32 13.52
CA ASP A 124 -12.14 4.02 14.66
C ASP A 124 -11.42 4.19 16.02
N SER A 125 -10.10 4.02 16.05
CA SER A 125 -9.28 4.11 17.27
C SER A 125 -8.85 5.53 17.65
N GLY A 126 -9.16 6.55 16.84
CA GLY A 126 -8.69 7.92 17.06
C GLY A 126 -7.20 8.14 16.76
N MET A 127 -6.47 7.11 16.30
CA MET A 127 -5.06 7.22 15.90
C MET A 127 -4.82 8.30 14.84
N THR A 128 -5.75 8.43 13.90
CA THR A 128 -5.71 9.47 12.86
C THR A 128 -5.70 10.88 13.45
N GLU A 129 -6.47 11.13 14.51
CA GLU A 129 -6.53 12.45 15.14
C GLU A 129 -5.22 12.79 15.87
N HIS A 130 -4.67 11.82 16.61
CA HIS A 130 -3.36 11.99 17.27
C HIS A 130 -2.25 12.26 16.27
N TYR A 131 -2.20 11.51 15.17
CA TYR A 131 -1.22 11.74 14.10
C TYR A 131 -1.32 13.17 13.56
N LEU A 132 -2.54 13.64 13.24
CA LEU A 132 -2.76 14.96 12.68
C LEU A 132 -2.38 16.09 13.66
N LYS A 133 -2.77 15.98 14.93
CA LYS A 133 -2.44 16.97 15.96
C LYS A 133 -0.94 17.06 16.21
N ARG A 134 -0.27 15.91 16.36
CA ARG A 134 1.18 15.86 16.59
C ARG A 134 1.96 16.37 15.39
N LYS A 135 1.53 16.07 14.17
CA LYS A 135 2.13 16.63 12.94
C LYS A 135 2.01 18.16 12.91
N ARG A 136 0.91 18.74 13.40
CA ARG A 136 0.72 20.20 13.49
C ARG A 136 1.34 20.84 14.73
N GLY A 137 1.94 20.06 15.62
CA GLY A 137 2.48 20.55 16.90
C GLY A 137 1.40 20.96 17.91
N GLU A 138 0.16 20.51 17.71
CA GLU A 138 -0.98 20.75 18.62
C GLU A 138 -1.02 19.75 19.79
N GLU A 139 -0.24 18.68 19.70
CA GLU A 139 -0.10 17.63 20.70
C GLU A 139 1.37 17.22 20.80
N GLU A 140 1.88 17.03 22.02
CA GLU A 140 3.24 16.51 22.21
C GLU A 140 3.33 15.05 21.78
N ILE A 141 4.49 14.66 21.25
CA ILE A 141 4.75 13.27 20.88
C ILE A 141 5.04 12.50 22.16
N ASP A 142 4.01 11.88 22.73
CA ASP A 142 4.17 10.96 23.84
C ASP A 142 4.77 9.63 23.34
N CYS A 143 5.89 9.24 23.93
CA CYS A 143 6.60 8.01 23.62
C CYS A 143 6.84 7.26 24.93
N LEU A 144 6.14 6.12 25.08
CA LEU A 144 6.17 5.27 26.27
C LEU A 144 7.58 4.86 26.73
N HIS A 145 8.56 4.82 25.81
CA HIS A 145 9.94 4.50 26.13
C HIS A 145 10.93 5.19 25.17
N PRO A 146 12.11 5.65 25.65
CA PRO A 146 13.14 6.27 24.80
C PRO A 146 13.61 5.45 23.59
N LYS A 147 13.49 4.12 23.63
CA LYS A 147 13.89 3.20 22.56
C LYS A 147 12.89 3.20 21.40
N LEU A 148 11.65 3.64 21.64
CA LEU A 148 10.61 3.79 20.62
C LEU A 148 10.78 5.06 19.80
N LYS A 149 11.41 6.11 20.35
CA LYS A 149 11.61 7.39 19.68
C LYS A 149 12.23 7.24 18.27
N PRO A 150 13.34 6.50 18.06
CA PRO A 150 13.91 6.36 16.72
C PRO A 150 13.00 5.57 15.76
N ILE A 151 12.14 4.67 16.25
CA ILE A 151 11.26 3.82 15.44
C ILE A 151 10.02 4.60 14.98
N LEU A 152 9.47 5.43 15.87
CA LEU A 152 8.18 6.11 15.67
C LEU A 152 8.32 7.59 15.32
N LYS A 153 9.55 8.10 15.14
CA LYS A 153 9.82 9.51 14.85
C LYS A 153 9.06 9.99 13.61
N ASP A 154 9.15 9.22 12.53
CA ASP A 154 8.59 9.60 11.23
C ASP A 154 7.07 9.45 11.18
N THR A 155 6.47 8.80 12.18
CA THR A 155 5.03 8.61 12.34
C THR A 155 4.46 9.32 13.57
N TYR A 156 5.19 10.29 14.12
CA TYR A 156 4.77 11.11 15.26
C TYR A 156 4.33 10.29 16.49
N GLY A 157 5.05 9.20 16.78
CA GLY A 157 4.76 8.34 17.94
C GLY A 157 3.58 7.38 17.74
N VAL A 158 3.03 7.27 16.52
CA VAL A 158 1.94 6.35 16.19
C VAL A 158 2.50 5.15 15.42
N ILE A 159 2.13 3.92 15.80
CA ILE A 159 2.51 2.72 15.04
C ILE A 159 1.58 2.62 13.82
N LEU A 160 2.13 2.80 12.62
CA LEU A 160 1.37 2.77 11.36
C LEU A 160 1.77 1.61 10.43
N TYR A 161 2.98 1.10 10.58
CA TYR A 161 3.54 0.10 9.67
C TYR A 161 3.88 -1.21 10.41
N GLN A 162 3.78 -2.34 9.72
CA GLN A 162 4.13 -3.65 10.29
C GLN A 162 5.62 -3.70 10.65
N GLU A 163 6.47 -3.07 9.84
CA GLU A 163 7.90 -2.93 10.06
C GLU A 163 8.20 -2.24 11.39
N GLN A 164 7.38 -1.26 11.79
CA GLN A 164 7.52 -0.62 13.10
C GLN A 164 7.20 -1.59 14.22
N VAL A 165 6.16 -2.44 14.08
CA VAL A 165 5.85 -3.49 15.06
C VAL A 165 7.02 -4.46 15.20
N MET A 166 7.60 -4.92 14.08
CA MET A 166 8.77 -5.80 14.08
C MET A 166 9.97 -5.15 14.77
N GLN A 167 10.24 -3.88 14.49
CA GLN A 167 11.33 -3.13 15.12
C GLN A 167 11.12 -2.98 16.62
N VAL A 168 9.88 -2.73 17.07
CA VAL A 168 9.54 -2.68 18.50
C VAL A 168 9.79 -4.04 19.16
N VAL A 169 9.27 -5.13 18.59
CA VAL A 169 9.47 -6.48 19.12
C VAL A 169 10.95 -6.82 19.17
N SER A 170 11.71 -6.58 18.11
CA SER A 170 13.16 -6.83 18.06
C SER A 170 13.92 -6.08 19.16
N VAL A 171 13.63 -4.78 19.34
CA VAL A 171 14.34 -3.92 20.29
C VAL A 171 14.04 -4.26 21.76
N PHE A 172 12.84 -4.78 22.05
CA PHE A 172 12.42 -5.11 23.42
C PHE A 172 12.60 -6.59 23.78
N ALA A 173 12.38 -7.51 22.83
CA ALA A 173 12.51 -8.94 23.04
C ALA A 173 13.92 -9.47 22.70
N GLY A 174 14.80 -8.64 22.10
CA GLY A 174 16.15 -9.05 21.71
C GLY A 174 16.17 -10.04 20.53
N LEU A 175 15.06 -10.12 19.79
CA LEU A 175 14.89 -11.02 18.65
C LEU A 175 15.49 -10.43 17.39
N SER A 176 15.96 -11.28 16.48
CA SER A 176 16.26 -10.86 15.12
C SER A 176 15.00 -10.39 14.38
N LEU A 177 15.16 -9.61 13.32
CA LEU A 177 14.01 -9.16 12.51
C LEU A 177 13.20 -10.32 11.91
N GLY A 178 13.87 -11.43 11.56
CA GLY A 178 13.19 -12.63 11.04
C GLY A 178 12.37 -13.36 12.12
N GLU A 179 12.84 -13.37 13.36
CA GLU A 179 12.10 -13.94 14.50
C GLU A 179 10.95 -13.03 14.95
N ALA A 180 11.11 -11.70 14.79
CA ALA A 180 10.07 -10.71 15.08
C ALA A 180 8.91 -10.73 14.06
N ASP A 181 9.06 -11.41 12.92
CA ASP A 181 8.00 -11.61 11.91
C ASP A 181 7.03 -12.75 12.31
N LEU A 182 7.52 -13.76 13.05
CA LEU A 182 6.74 -14.95 13.42
C LEU A 182 5.46 -14.64 14.23
N PRO A 183 5.46 -13.73 15.23
CA PRO A 183 4.26 -13.39 15.97
C PRO A 183 3.19 -12.71 15.10
N LEU A 184 3.60 -11.93 14.09
CA LEU A 184 2.68 -11.22 13.20
C LEU A 184 1.88 -12.17 12.29
N TYR A 185 2.44 -13.34 11.97
CA TYR A 185 1.75 -14.38 11.21
C TYR A 185 0.89 -15.32 12.08
N SER A 186 1.18 -15.43 13.38
CA SER A 186 0.43 -16.29 14.31
C SER A 186 -0.95 -15.73 14.70
N GLY A 187 -1.18 -14.43 14.49
CA GLY A 187 -2.50 -13.80 14.51
C GLY A 187 -3.04 -13.62 13.10
N SER A 188 -3.90 -14.53 12.65
CA SER A 188 -4.51 -14.52 11.30
C SER A 188 -5.40 -13.27 11.04
N PRO A 189 -5.89 -13.03 9.81
CA PRO A 189 -5.39 -12.06 8.85
C PRO A 189 -6.38 -10.88 8.69
N ALA A 190 -6.10 -9.72 9.27
CA ALA A 190 -6.83 -8.48 8.94
C ALA A 190 -6.10 -7.24 9.48
N PHE A 191 -5.32 -6.60 8.61
CA PHE A 191 -5.05 -5.16 8.63
C PHE A 191 -5.31 -4.59 7.23
#